data_AF-Q9I2Z4-F1
#
_entry.id   AF-Q9I2Z4-F1
#
_cell.length_a   1.000
_cell.length_b   1.000
_cell.length_c   1.000
_cell.angle_alpha   90.00
_cell.angle_beta   90.00
_cell.angle_gamma   90.00
#
_symmetry.space_group_name_H-M   'P 1'
#
loop_
_entity.id
_entity.type
_entity.pdbx_description
1 polymer ?
#
loop_
_entity_poly.entity_id
_entity_poly.type
_entity_poly.pdbx_seq_one_letter_code
_entity_poly.pdbx_strand_id
1 'polypeptide(L)' 'MRRQTRKFWIVAALAILTNGYSLLGLAQGSAGALARTIECNQAMVRALAANLALKLQSGTPPARPQRWIPERFILDCPA' A
#
# COMPACT_ATOMS: atom_id res chain seq x y z
N MET A 1 34.06 31.18 -15.66
CA MET A 1 33.91 30.28 -14.49
C MET A 1 32.47 30.17 -13.94
N ARG A 2 31.75 31.26 -13.63
CA ARG A 2 30.42 31.23 -12.94
C ARG A 2 29.31 30.37 -13.59
N ARG A 3 29.31 30.17 -14.92
CA ARG A 3 28.30 29.31 -15.59
C ARG A 3 28.47 27.82 -15.27
N GLN A 4 29.71 27.33 -15.15
CA GLN A 4 29.97 25.91 -14.83
C GLN A 4 29.58 25.60 -13.39
N THR A 5 29.89 26.50 -12.45
CA THR A 5 29.48 26.32 -11.05
C THR A 5 27.96 26.27 -10.93
N ARG A 6 27.20 27.14 -11.64
CA ARG A 6 25.73 27.08 -11.66
C ARG A 6 25.22 25.74 -12.21
N LYS A 7 25.78 25.24 -13.31
CA LYS A 7 25.42 23.93 -13.87
C LYS A 7 25.69 22.80 -12.86
N PHE A 8 26.85 22.82 -12.21
CA PHE A 8 27.19 21.85 -11.18
C PHE A 8 26.19 21.88 -10.02
N TRP A 9 25.85 23.06 -9.51
CA TRP A 9 24.85 23.21 -8.45
C TRP A 9 23.46 22.71 -8.84
N ILE A 10 23.03 22.95 -10.09
CA ILE A 10 21.76 22.41 -10.61
C ILE A 10 21.78 20.88 -10.65
N VAL A 11 22.87 20.28 -11.15
CA VAL A 11 23.01 18.82 -11.21
C VAL A 11 23.08 18.21 -9.82
N ALA A 12 23.81 18.81 -8.89
CA ALA A 12 23.90 18.36 -7.51
C ALA A 12 22.53 18.42 -6.81
N ALA A 13 21.78 19.51 -6.98
CA ALA A 13 20.42 19.64 -6.46
C ALA A 13 19.47 18.58 -7.07
N LEU A 14 19.57 18.32 -8.37
CA LEU A 14 18.79 17.28 -9.03
C LEU A 14 19.14 15.89 -8.50
N ALA A 15 20.42 15.58 -8.29
CA ALA A 15 20.86 14.30 -7.74
C ALA A 15 20.39 14.09 -6.29
N ILE A 16 20.42 15.14 -5.46
CA ILE A 16 19.86 15.15 -4.11
C ILE A 16 18.33 15.01 -4.15
N LEU A 17 17.65 15.60 -5.12
CA LEU A 17 16.20 15.45 -5.23
C LEU A 17 15.80 14.03 -5.70
N THR A 18 16.59 13.43 -6.57
CA THR A 18 16.38 12.05 -7.04
C THR A 18 16.70 11.00 -5.97
N ASN A 19 17.76 11.20 -5.16
CA ASN A 19 18.24 10.18 -4.22
C ASN A 19 18.18 10.59 -2.74
N GLY A 20 18.38 11.88 -2.43
CA GLY A 20 18.44 12.41 -1.07
C GLY A 20 17.11 12.37 -0.32
N TYR A 21 15.97 12.61 -0.98
CA TYR A 21 14.64 12.40 -0.37
C TYR A 21 14.41 10.94 0.06
N SER A 22 14.92 9.97 -0.73
CA SER A 22 14.88 8.55 -0.36
C SER A 22 15.73 8.26 0.88
N LEU A 23 16.88 8.92 1.02
CA LEU A 23 17.78 8.74 2.18
C LEU A 23 17.24 9.40 3.46
N LEU A 24 16.58 10.55 3.35
CA LEU A 24 15.99 11.27 4.48
C LEU A 24 14.67 10.66 4.97
N GLY A 25 14.19 9.59 4.33
CA GLY A 25 12.87 9.01 4.61
C GLY A 25 11.70 9.94 4.23
N LEU A 26 11.99 11.10 3.63
CA LEU A 26 11.01 12.05 3.09
C LEU A 26 10.55 11.58 1.70
N ALA A 27 10.10 10.33 1.62
CA ALA A 27 9.74 9.65 0.38
C ALA A 27 8.63 10.35 -0.42
N GLN A 28 7.89 11.28 0.19
CA GLN A 28 6.84 12.05 -0.49
C GLN A 28 7.35 13.21 -1.37
N GLY A 29 8.61 13.63 -1.24
CA GLY A 29 9.09 14.86 -1.89
C GLY A 29 9.71 14.69 -3.30
N SER A 30 10.09 13.48 -3.70
CA SER A 30 10.80 13.26 -4.98
C SER A 30 9.82 13.03 -6.12
N ALA A 31 10.04 13.66 -7.29
CA ALA A 31 9.18 13.46 -8.47
C ALA A 31 9.08 11.98 -8.92
N GLY A 32 10.19 11.24 -8.84
CA GLY A 32 10.19 9.80 -9.14
C GLY A 32 9.47 8.97 -8.08
N ALA A 33 9.62 9.34 -6.80
CA ALA A 33 8.87 8.71 -5.72
C ALA A 33 7.38 9.03 -5.81
N LEU A 34 7.00 10.24 -6.21
CA LEU A 34 5.63 10.65 -6.47
C LEU A 34 5.01 9.85 -7.63
N ALA A 35 5.74 9.66 -8.74
CA ALA A 35 5.26 8.80 -9.82
C ALA A 35 5.04 7.36 -9.32
N ARG A 36 6.00 6.81 -8.56
CA ARG A 36 5.89 5.47 -7.94
C ARG A 36 4.74 5.38 -6.94
N THR A 37 4.46 6.41 -6.15
CA THR A 37 3.34 6.41 -5.19
C THR A 37 2.01 6.47 -5.92
N ILE A 38 1.91 7.25 -7.00
CA ILE A 38 0.71 7.28 -7.87
C ILE A 38 0.50 5.91 -8.51
N GLU A 39 1.53 5.31 -9.10
CA GLU A 39 1.48 3.98 -9.70
C GLU A 39 1.08 2.91 -8.67
N CYS A 40 1.68 2.94 -7.48
CA CYS A 40 1.38 2.00 -6.40
C CYS A 40 -0.05 2.14 -5.88
N ASN A 41 -0.50 3.37 -5.65
CA ASN A 41 -1.88 3.65 -5.23
C ASN A 41 -2.88 3.15 -6.27
N GLN A 42 -2.63 3.40 -7.56
CA GLN A 42 -3.47 2.87 -8.64
C GLN A 42 -3.42 1.35 -8.74
N ALA A 43 -2.26 0.72 -8.51
CA ALA A 43 -2.15 -0.73 -8.44
C ALA A 43 -2.95 -1.31 -7.27
N MET A 44 -2.91 -0.67 -6.09
CA MET A 44 -3.67 -1.08 -4.91
C MET A 44 -5.19 -0.95 -5.14
N VAL A 45 -5.65 0.15 -5.72
CA VAL A 45 -7.08 0.33 -6.07
C VAL A 45 -7.53 -0.75 -7.06
N ARG A 46 -6.73 -1.05 -8.09
CA ARG A 46 -7.03 -2.11 -9.06
C ARG A 46 -7.04 -3.49 -8.41
N ALA A 47 -6.08 -3.79 -7.54
CA ALA A 47 -6.03 -5.06 -6.82
C ALA A 47 -7.23 -5.22 -5.87
N LEU A 48 -7.64 -4.15 -5.18
CA LEU A 48 -8.82 -4.15 -4.34
C LEU A 48 -10.09 -4.38 -5.17
N ALA A 49 -10.25 -3.66 -6.29
CA ALA A 49 -11.37 -3.83 -7.19
C ALA A 49 -11.46 -5.27 -7.76
N ALA A 50 -10.32 -5.86 -8.16
CA ALA A 50 -10.25 -7.24 -8.61
C ALA A 50 -10.64 -8.23 -7.51
N ASN A 51 -10.14 -8.03 -6.28
CA ASN A 51 -10.52 -8.87 -5.13
C ASN A 51 -12.00 -8.76 -4.79
N LEU A 52 -12.59 -7.57 -4.87
CA LEU A 52 -14.02 -7.37 -4.66
C LEU A 52 -14.84 -8.05 -5.77
N ALA A 53 -14.43 -7.92 -7.02
CA ALA A 53 -15.07 -8.61 -8.14
C ALA A 53 -15.02 -10.14 -7.96
N LEU A 54 -13.89 -10.69 -7.53
CA LEU A 54 -13.76 -12.12 -7.21
C LEU A 54 -14.66 -12.53 -6.05
N LYS A 55 -14.74 -11.73 -4.98
CA LYS A 55 -15.64 -11.99 -3.85
C LYS A 55 -17.11 -11.96 -4.24
N LEU A 56 -17.49 -11.08 -5.17
CA LEU A 56 -18.85 -11.05 -5.72
C LEU A 56 -19.12 -12.27 -6.61
N GLN A 57 -18.14 -12.71 -7.39
CA GLN A 57 -18.25 -13.90 -8.23
C GLN A 57 -18.27 -15.21 -7.43
N SER A 58 -17.63 -15.29 -6.27
CA SER A 58 -17.65 -16.51 -5.44
C SER A 58 -19.02 -16.85 -4.87
N GLY A 59 -20.07 -16.09 -5.21
CA GLY A 59 -21.38 -16.15 -4.59
C GLY A 59 -21.31 -15.68 -3.15
N THR A 60 -22.44 -15.24 -2.59
CA THR A 60 -22.58 -15.18 -1.13
C THR A 60 -22.46 -16.62 -0.65
N PRO A 61 -21.37 -17.05 0.04
CA PRO A 61 -21.43 -18.35 0.69
C PRO A 61 -22.62 -18.31 1.65
N PRO A 62 -23.43 -19.38 1.76
CA PRO A 62 -24.52 -19.39 2.73
C PRO A 62 -23.93 -18.97 4.06
N ALA A 63 -24.55 -17.96 4.70
CA ALA A 63 -24.15 -17.54 6.04
C ALA A 63 -23.97 -18.82 6.85
N ARG A 64 -22.75 -19.05 7.37
CA ARG A 64 -22.46 -20.23 8.18
C ARG A 64 -23.61 -20.25 9.19
N PRO A 65 -24.47 -21.29 9.22
CA PRO A 65 -25.57 -21.29 10.16
C PRO A 65 -24.93 -21.03 11.50
N GLN A 66 -25.47 -20.05 12.24
CA GLN A 66 -25.08 -19.83 13.62
C GLN A 66 -25.12 -21.24 14.21
N ARG A 67 -23.95 -21.80 14.52
CA ARG A 67 -23.88 -23.19 14.97
C ARG A 67 -24.64 -23.14 16.27
N TRP A 68 -25.92 -23.53 16.23
CA TRP A 68 -26.66 -23.89 17.40
C TRP A 68 -25.98 -25.16 17.86
N ILE A 69 -24.94 -25.00 18.66
CA ILE A 69 -24.36 -26.11 19.40
C ILE A 69 -25.43 -26.37 20.46
N PRO A 70 -26.13 -27.52 20.42
CA PRO A 70 -27.04 -27.86 21.49
C PRO A 70 -26.28 -27.78 22.82
N GLU A 71 -26.89 -27.19 23.86
CA GLU A 71 -26.24 -26.99 25.18
C GLU A 71 -25.56 -28.26 25.71
N ARG A 72 -26.05 -29.44 25.34
CA ARG A 72 -25.47 -30.75 25.68
C ARG A 72 -23.99 -30.93 25.25
N PHE A 73 -23.48 -30.10 24.34
CA PHE A 73 -22.07 -30.12 23.92
C PHE A 73 -21.24 -28.94 24.47
N ILE A 74 -21.84 -28.08 25.31
CA ILE A 74 -21.09 -27.09 26.08
C ILE A 74 -20.43 -27.85 27.23
N LEU A 75 -19.11 -28.02 27.16
CA LEU A 75 -18.34 -28.52 28.28
C LEU A 75 -18.11 -27.35 29.23
N ASP A 76 -18.88 -27.30 30.32
CA ASP A 76 -18.54 -26.45 31.45
C ASP A 76 -17.28 -27.04 32.09
N CYS A 77 -16.11 -26.45 31.81
CA CYS A 77 -14.92 -26.75 32.59
C CYS A 77 -15.09 -26.12 33.98
N PRO A 78 -15.16 -26.91 35.07
CA PRO A 78 -15.05 -26.35 36.41
C PRO A 78 -13.63 -25.77 36.60
N ALA A 79 -13.57 -24.62 37.29
CA ALA A 79 -12.40 -23.78 37.52
C ALA A 79 -11.18 -24.51 38.10
#